data_AF-A0A2D4G3R4-F1
#
_entry.id   AF-A0A2D4G3R4-F1
#
_cell.length_a   1.000
_cell.length_b   1.000
_cell.length_c   1.000
_cell.angle_alpha   90.00
_cell.angle_beta   90.00
_cell.angle_gamma   90.00
#
_symmetry.space_group_name_H-M   'P 1'
#
loop_
_entity.id
_entity.type
_entity.pdbx_description
1 polymer ?
#
loop_
_entity_poly.entity_id
_entity_poly.type
_entity_poly.pdbx_seq_one_letter_code
_entity_poly.pdbx_strand_id
1 'polypeptide(L)'
;MWCYSFQQNWLQAYRYADLLCKESRWSKAIYVFQKAAILCMLPDADVKTTGEDIVALFRQVEGLKQRIAGKSIPTEKFAVRKARRYGTSPPVKLIVPALEMMYIWSGFSVLGKRADFTENMLITIEKEETLLKNETHHNEYYMDDVCLLQLLKGLCLKHLGRLLQAELCFSQVIQSEKQLKYDTYLAPYSTYELGLLYKQQNEREKAVRFIETAKNNYKEYSMESRLHFRIHAALSSMKVTPAATP
;
A
#
# COMPACT_ATOMS: atom_id res chain seq x y z
N MET A 1 -9.42 10.94 9.76
CA MET A 1 -8.10 10.55 9.21
C MET A 1 -8.22 10.19 7.72
N TRP A 2 -8.79 9.04 7.34
CA TRP A 2 -8.80 8.57 5.94
C TRP A 2 -9.45 9.51 4.93
N CYS A 3 -10.57 10.15 5.23
CA CYS A 3 -11.20 11.12 4.33
C CYS A 3 -10.23 12.23 3.91
N TYR A 4 -9.49 12.78 4.87
CA TYR A 4 -8.47 13.80 4.61
C TYR A 4 -7.24 13.23 3.88
N SER A 5 -6.86 11.97 4.15
CA SER A 5 -5.81 11.29 3.38
C SER A 5 -6.18 11.11 1.90
N PHE A 6 -7.44 10.75 1.60
CA PHE A 6 -7.93 10.65 0.22
C PHE A 6 -7.93 12.00 -0.50
N GLN A 7 -8.20 13.08 0.24
CA GLN A 7 -8.13 14.46 -0.25
C GLN A 7 -6.69 15.01 -0.29
N GLN A 8 -5.69 14.25 0.15
CA GLN A 8 -4.31 14.68 0.35
C GLN A 8 -4.17 15.93 1.25
N ASN A 9 -5.14 16.16 2.13
CA ASN A 9 -5.04 17.13 3.20
C ASN A 9 -4.29 16.51 4.38
N TRP A 10 -2.97 16.37 4.21
CA TRP A 10 -2.12 15.62 5.13
C TRP A 10 -2.07 16.21 6.54
N LEU A 11 -2.16 17.53 6.68
CA LEU A 11 -2.13 18.18 8.00
C LEU A 11 -3.39 17.85 8.81
N GLN A 12 -4.57 17.92 8.19
CA GLN A 12 -5.79 17.46 8.87
C GLN A 12 -5.78 15.96 9.09
N ALA A 13 -5.30 15.16 8.13
CA ALA A 13 -5.15 13.72 8.30
C ALA A 13 -4.27 13.40 9.51
N TYR A 14 -3.15 14.11 9.70
CA TYR A 14 -2.25 14.00 10.84
C TYR A 14 -2.98 14.31 12.16
N ARG A 15 -3.72 15.42 12.26
CA ARG A 15 -4.45 15.77 13.48
C ARG A 15 -5.38 14.65 13.96
N TYR A 16 -6.09 14.01 13.03
CA TYR A 16 -6.93 12.86 13.36
C TYR A 16 -6.12 11.58 13.63
N ALA A 17 -4.97 11.38 12.98
CA ALA A 17 -4.08 10.26 13.25
C ALA A 17 -3.46 10.37 14.65
N ASP A 18 -3.08 11.57 15.06
CA ASP A 18 -2.58 11.88 16.40
C ASP A 18 -3.66 11.64 17.46
N LEU A 19 -4.90 12.09 17.22
CA LEU A 19 -6.03 11.79 18.11
C LEU A 19 -6.25 10.28 18.26
N LEU A 20 -6.23 9.52 17.15
CA LEU A 20 -6.33 8.06 17.18
C LEU A 20 -5.17 7.42 17.94
N CYS A 21 -3.96 7.96 17.80
CA CYS A 21 -2.77 7.49 18.51
C CYS A 21 -2.86 7.69 20.02
N LYS A 22 -3.50 8.79 20.47
CA LYS A 22 -3.68 9.13 21.88
C LYS A 22 -4.82 8.35 22.52
N GLU A 23 -5.97 8.26 21.84
CA GLU A 23 -7.22 7.81 22.44
C GLU A 23 -7.55 6.33 22.16
N SER A 24 -7.07 5.76 21.04
CA SER A 24 -7.50 4.42 20.64
C SER A 24 -6.73 3.31 21.38
N ARG A 25 -7.47 2.28 21.77
CA ARG A 25 -6.95 1.09 22.46
C ARG A 25 -6.72 -0.12 21.54
N TRP A 26 -7.02 0.00 20.25
CA TRP A 26 -7.00 -1.14 19.33
C TRP A 26 -5.56 -1.62 19.01
N SER A 27 -4.69 -0.74 18.53
CA SER A 27 -3.29 -1.07 18.25
C SER A 27 -2.40 0.17 18.26
N LYS A 28 -1.64 0.35 19.35
CA LYS A 28 -0.70 1.48 19.48
C LYS A 28 0.36 1.49 18.38
N ALA A 29 0.92 0.32 18.04
CA ALA A 29 1.91 0.19 16.98
C ALA A 29 1.36 0.68 15.62
N ILE A 30 0.12 0.32 15.26
CA ILE A 30 -0.48 0.77 13.99
C ILE A 30 -0.74 2.27 14.00
N TYR A 31 -1.30 2.84 15.07
CA TYR A 31 -1.62 4.26 15.07
C TYR A 31 -0.36 5.13 15.06
N VAL A 32 0.68 4.74 15.77
CA VAL A 32 1.99 5.40 15.69
C VAL A 32 2.56 5.32 14.28
N PHE A 33 2.58 4.11 13.69
CA PHE A 33 3.09 3.95 12.32
C PHE A 33 2.29 4.80 11.33
N GLN A 34 0.97 4.81 11.44
CA GLN A 34 0.08 5.58 10.55
C GLN A 34 0.27 7.09 10.72
N LYS A 35 0.46 7.56 11.97
CA LYS A 35 0.79 8.95 12.27
C LYS A 35 2.11 9.35 11.60
N ALA A 36 3.16 8.55 11.77
CA ALA A 36 4.46 8.78 11.14
C ALA A 36 4.37 8.74 9.60
N ALA A 37 3.64 7.77 9.05
CA ALA A 37 3.42 7.62 7.62
C ALA A 37 2.71 8.83 7.01
N ILE A 38 1.73 9.42 7.71
CA ILE A 38 1.05 10.64 7.25
C ILE A 38 1.97 11.86 7.35
N LEU A 39 2.77 11.97 8.42
CA LEU A 39 3.78 13.03 8.56
C LEU A 39 4.80 13.00 7.42
N CYS A 40 5.19 11.81 6.92
CA CYS A 40 6.08 11.68 5.76
C CYS A 40 5.49 12.26 4.46
N MET A 41 4.18 12.51 4.39
CA MET A 41 3.55 13.11 3.20
C MET A 41 3.49 14.64 3.28
N LEU A 42 3.85 15.24 4.42
CA LEU A 42 3.88 16.68 4.61
C LEU A 42 5.21 17.28 4.14
N PRO A 43 5.21 18.55 3.67
CA PRO A 43 6.43 19.32 3.54
C PRO A 43 7.16 19.44 4.89
N ASP A 44 8.50 19.45 4.87
CA ASP A 44 9.32 19.56 6.09
C ASP A 44 8.98 20.79 6.95
N ALA A 45 8.57 21.90 6.32
CA ALA A 45 8.13 23.10 7.03
C ALA A 45 6.87 22.84 7.87
N ASP A 46 5.91 22.10 7.34
CA ASP A 46 4.66 21.78 8.03
C ASP A 46 4.90 20.75 9.15
N VAL A 47 5.78 19.76 8.92
CA VAL A 47 6.18 18.80 9.97
C VAL A 47 6.74 19.52 11.18
N LYS A 48 7.59 20.55 11.00
CA LYS A 48 8.14 21.34 12.12
C LYS A 48 7.05 21.98 12.98
N THR A 49 5.94 22.42 12.38
CA THR A 49 4.81 23.02 13.14
C THR A 49 4.10 22.03 14.06
N THR A 50 4.23 20.73 13.79
CA THR A 50 3.61 19.68 14.61
C THR A 50 4.39 19.35 15.88
N GLY A 51 5.69 19.69 15.92
CA GLY A 51 6.60 19.31 17.02
C GLY A 51 6.95 17.81 17.06
N GLU A 52 6.58 17.05 16.03
CA GLU A 52 6.80 15.60 15.98
C GLU A 52 8.18 15.25 15.42
N ASP A 53 8.77 14.18 15.96
CA ASP A 53 9.96 13.55 15.39
C ASP A 53 9.56 12.26 14.66
N ILE A 54 9.53 12.32 13.33
CA ILE A 54 9.18 11.18 12.46
C ILE A 54 10.10 9.97 12.72
N VAL A 55 11.40 10.20 12.93
CA VAL A 55 12.37 9.13 13.14
C VAL A 55 12.11 8.44 14.48
N ALA A 56 11.90 9.23 15.55
CA ALA A 56 11.54 8.68 16.85
C ALA A 56 10.22 7.89 16.81
N LEU A 57 9.22 8.41 16.09
CA LEU A 57 7.92 7.73 15.92
C LEU A 57 8.06 6.37 15.22
N PHE A 58 8.88 6.24 14.18
CA PHE A 58 9.10 4.93 13.56
C PHE A 58 9.90 3.99 14.46
N ARG A 59 10.93 4.48 15.17
CA ARG A 59 11.77 3.67 16.05
C ARG A 59 11.00 3.04 17.21
N GLN A 60 9.95 3.67 17.71
CA GLN A 60 9.12 3.11 18.79
C GLN A 60 8.12 2.03 18.32
N VAL A 61 7.85 1.89 17.01
CA VAL A 61 6.81 0.97 16.49
C VAL A 61 7.02 -0.48 16.92
N GLU A 62 8.26 -0.96 16.93
CA GLU A 62 8.58 -2.34 17.34
C GLU A 62 8.25 -2.62 18.80
N GLY A 63 8.57 -1.68 19.70
CA GLY A 63 8.29 -1.79 21.13
C GLY A 63 6.79 -1.73 21.48
N LEU A 64 5.95 -1.25 20.56
CA LEU A 64 4.52 -1.10 20.76
C LEU A 64 3.67 -2.27 20.26
N LYS A 65 4.30 -3.29 19.63
CA LYS A 65 3.54 -4.42 19.09
C LYS A 65 2.93 -5.25 20.22
N GLN A 66 1.70 -5.71 20.02
CA GLN A 66 1.01 -6.58 20.95
C GLN A 66 1.02 -8.04 20.48
N ARG A 67 0.74 -8.94 21.40
CA ARG A 67 0.46 -10.35 21.10
C ARG A 67 -0.91 -10.71 21.65
N ILE A 68 -1.76 -11.26 20.80
CA ILE A 68 -3.07 -11.79 21.19
C ILE A 68 -2.99 -13.30 21.10
N ALA A 69 -3.24 -14.00 22.21
CA ALA A 69 -3.08 -15.45 22.31
C ALA A 69 -1.73 -15.95 21.76
N GLY A 70 -0.64 -15.26 22.12
CA GLY A 70 0.73 -15.59 21.69
C GLY A 70 1.09 -15.21 20.25
N LYS A 71 0.12 -14.81 19.41
CA LYS A 71 0.35 -14.41 18.02
C LYS A 71 0.37 -12.89 17.88
N SER A 72 1.36 -12.33 17.18
CA SER A 72 1.33 -10.89 16.84
C SER A 72 0.35 -10.62 15.71
N ILE A 73 -0.26 -9.44 15.75
CA ILE A 73 -1.23 -9.01 14.74
C ILE A 73 -0.52 -8.85 13.38
N PRO A 74 -1.05 -9.40 12.27
CA PRO A 74 -0.38 -9.34 10.97
C PRO A 74 -0.06 -7.92 10.50
N THR A 75 -0.96 -6.97 10.74
CA THR A 75 -0.77 -5.55 10.40
C THR A 75 0.35 -4.92 11.21
N GLU A 76 0.47 -5.24 12.51
CA GLU A 76 1.57 -4.75 13.33
C GLU A 76 2.92 -5.31 12.85
N LYS A 77 2.97 -6.60 12.49
CA LYS A 77 4.17 -7.20 11.88
C LYS A 77 4.55 -6.50 10.57
N PHE A 78 3.58 -6.05 9.80
CA PHE A 78 3.82 -5.25 8.58
C PHE A 78 4.42 -3.89 8.94
N ALA A 79 3.77 -3.13 9.83
CA ALA A 79 4.25 -1.82 10.29
C ALA A 79 5.67 -1.89 10.88
N VAL A 80 5.95 -2.89 11.72
CA VAL A 80 7.30 -3.11 12.28
C VAL A 80 8.32 -3.35 11.18
N ARG A 81 8.02 -4.20 10.19
CA ARG A 81 8.94 -4.47 9.07
C ARG A 81 9.27 -3.20 8.28
N LYS A 82 8.28 -2.38 7.97
CA LYS A 82 8.48 -1.10 7.28
C LYS A 82 9.29 -0.11 8.15
N ALA A 83 8.97 -0.02 9.44
CA ALA A 83 9.63 0.90 10.37
C ALA A 83 11.11 0.60 10.60
N ARG A 84 11.58 -0.64 10.35
CA ARG A 84 13.00 -1.02 10.48
C ARG A 84 13.95 -0.14 9.67
N ARG A 85 13.49 0.44 8.55
CA ARG A 85 14.30 1.38 7.75
C ARG A 85 14.76 2.61 8.55
N TYR A 86 14.05 2.98 9.62
CA TYR A 86 14.42 4.09 10.52
C TYR A 86 15.30 3.66 11.70
N GLY A 87 15.55 2.36 11.87
CA GLY A 87 16.47 1.83 12.87
C GLY A 87 17.95 2.01 12.52
N THR A 88 18.27 2.27 11.24
CA THR A 88 19.64 2.53 10.78
C THR A 88 20.08 3.95 11.11
N SER A 89 21.40 4.19 11.00
CA SER A 89 22.01 5.51 11.10
C SER A 89 22.97 5.73 9.91
N PRO A 90 22.60 6.56 8.91
CA PRO A 90 21.38 7.37 8.82
C PRO A 90 20.11 6.53 8.57
N PRO A 91 18.91 7.03 8.94
CA PRO A 91 17.65 6.36 8.63
C PRO A 91 17.35 6.39 7.13
N VAL A 92 16.77 5.32 6.60
CA VAL A 92 16.28 5.24 5.22
C VAL A 92 14.79 5.58 5.20
N LYS A 93 14.40 6.60 4.42
CA LYS A 93 12.99 7.02 4.34
C LYS A 93 12.14 5.99 3.60
N LEU A 94 10.88 5.86 4.00
CA LEU A 94 9.88 5.11 3.24
C LEU A 94 9.31 5.96 2.10
N ILE A 95 9.10 5.37 0.94
CA ILE A 95 8.43 6.04 -0.18
C ILE A 95 6.91 5.97 -0.01
N VAL A 96 6.24 7.13 -0.08
CA VAL A 96 4.78 7.29 0.01
C VAL A 96 4.05 6.39 1.06
N PRO A 97 4.54 6.28 2.31
CA PRO A 97 4.06 5.26 3.26
C PRO A 97 2.56 5.39 3.60
N ALA A 98 1.99 6.59 3.54
CA ALA A 98 0.54 6.75 3.74
C ALA A 98 -0.27 6.08 2.62
N LEU A 99 0.19 6.14 1.37
CA LEU A 99 -0.49 5.55 0.21
C LEU A 99 -0.38 4.02 0.23
N GLU A 100 0.77 3.49 0.64
CA GLU A 100 0.95 2.05 0.89
C GLU A 100 -0.08 1.58 1.93
N MET A 101 -0.22 2.30 3.04
CA MET A 101 -1.24 1.98 4.06
C MET A 101 -2.67 2.12 3.53
N MET A 102 -2.97 3.13 2.71
CA MET A 102 -4.26 3.25 2.05
C MET A 102 -4.57 1.99 1.21
N TYR A 103 -3.61 1.48 0.46
CA TYR A 103 -3.79 0.25 -0.30
C TYR A 103 -4.01 -0.96 0.61
N ILE A 104 -3.18 -1.12 1.63
CA ILE A 104 -3.34 -2.19 2.62
C ILE A 104 -4.76 -2.13 3.21
N TRP A 105 -5.31 -0.97 3.53
CA TRP A 105 -6.67 -0.83 4.07
C TRP A 105 -7.80 -0.80 3.02
N SER A 106 -7.53 -1.21 1.78
CA SER A 106 -8.50 -1.22 0.67
C SER A 106 -9.06 0.17 0.31
N GLY A 107 -8.37 1.24 0.69
CA GLY A 107 -8.78 2.63 0.47
C GLY A 107 -8.91 3.01 -1.01
N PHE A 108 -8.17 2.36 -1.91
CA PHE A 108 -8.28 2.61 -3.36
C PHE A 108 -9.67 2.25 -3.94
N SER A 109 -10.38 1.30 -3.33
CA SER A 109 -11.77 0.98 -3.73
C SER A 109 -12.77 2.12 -3.46
N VAL A 110 -12.43 3.02 -2.52
CA VAL A 110 -13.19 4.24 -2.23
C VAL A 110 -12.65 5.40 -3.05
N LEU A 111 -11.32 5.57 -3.09
CA LEU A 111 -10.64 6.61 -3.87
C LEU A 111 -11.06 6.57 -5.34
N GLY A 112 -11.08 5.38 -5.95
CA GLY A 112 -11.39 5.18 -7.35
C GLY A 112 -12.81 5.56 -7.77
N LYS A 113 -13.71 5.88 -6.83
CA LYS A 113 -15.04 6.47 -7.13
C LYS A 113 -14.97 7.98 -7.37
N ARG A 114 -13.81 8.60 -7.16
CA ARG A 114 -13.55 10.03 -7.27
C ARG A 114 -12.33 10.22 -8.18
N ALA A 115 -12.59 10.46 -9.46
CA ALA A 115 -11.55 10.62 -10.47
C ALA A 115 -10.61 11.77 -10.14
N ASP A 116 -11.13 12.88 -9.61
CA ASP A 116 -10.36 14.04 -9.16
C ASP A 116 -9.33 13.69 -8.06
N PHE A 117 -9.75 12.94 -7.04
CA PHE A 117 -8.83 12.49 -5.99
C PHE A 117 -7.85 11.42 -6.48
N THR A 118 -8.29 10.56 -7.40
CA THR A 118 -7.44 9.53 -7.99
C THR A 118 -6.35 10.15 -8.87
N GLU A 119 -6.67 11.18 -9.65
CA GLU A 119 -5.71 11.92 -10.48
C GLU A 119 -4.67 12.64 -9.62
N ASN A 120 -5.09 13.31 -8.54
CA ASN A 120 -4.15 13.95 -7.60
C ASN A 120 -3.19 12.94 -6.97
N MET A 121 -3.69 11.75 -6.64
CA MET A 121 -2.86 10.66 -6.12
C MET A 121 -1.86 10.17 -7.17
N LEU A 122 -2.30 10.02 -8.42
CA LEU A 122 -1.44 9.66 -9.54
C LEU A 122 -0.30 10.67 -9.73
N ILE A 123 -0.61 11.98 -9.74
CA ILE A 123 0.39 13.06 -9.85
C ILE A 123 1.44 12.95 -8.73
N THR A 124 1.00 12.67 -7.50
CA THR A 124 1.91 12.49 -6.36
C THR A 124 2.84 11.29 -6.56
N ILE A 125 2.30 10.16 -7.01
CA ILE A 125 3.07 8.95 -7.28
C ILE A 125 4.08 9.18 -8.42
N GLU A 126 3.68 9.85 -9.49
CA GLU A 126 4.53 10.13 -10.65
C GLU A 126 5.66 11.12 -10.34
N LYS A 127 5.39 12.08 -9.45
CA LYS A 127 6.43 12.97 -8.92
C LYS A 127 7.50 12.17 -8.16
N GLU A 128 7.09 11.32 -7.22
CA GLU A 128 8.01 10.48 -6.44
C GLU A 128 8.74 9.46 -7.33
N GLU A 129 8.07 8.90 -8.35
CA GLU A 129 8.69 8.04 -9.36
C GLU A 129 9.79 8.76 -10.14
N THR A 130 9.55 10.02 -10.53
CA THR A 130 10.53 10.84 -11.24
C THR A 130 11.72 11.18 -10.35
N LEU A 131 11.46 11.53 -9.08
CA LEU A 131 12.52 11.80 -8.11
C LEU A 131 13.39 10.57 -7.89
N LEU A 132 12.78 9.40 -7.63
CA LEU A 132 13.50 8.15 -7.41
C LEU A 132 14.35 7.73 -8.62
N LYS A 133 13.84 7.91 -9.85
CA LYS A 133 14.61 7.61 -11.08
C LYS A 133 15.80 8.54 -11.30
N ASN A 134 15.73 9.76 -10.79
CA ASN A 134 16.78 10.77 -10.92
C ASN A 134 17.82 10.68 -9.80
N GLU A 135 17.62 9.82 -8.78
CA GLU A 135 18.62 9.59 -7.75
C GLU A 135 19.87 8.95 -8.34
N THR A 136 21.04 9.47 -7.99
CA THR A 136 22.32 8.93 -8.48
C THR A 136 22.81 7.73 -7.66
N HIS A 137 22.29 7.57 -6.44
CA HIS A 137 22.70 6.52 -5.51
C HIS A 137 21.50 5.70 -5.05
N HIS A 138 21.36 4.52 -5.63
CA HIS A 138 20.33 3.57 -5.24
C HIS A 138 20.76 2.76 -4.01
N ASN A 139 19.97 2.86 -2.94
CA ASN A 139 20.14 2.01 -1.77
C ASN A 139 19.53 0.61 -2.00
N GLU A 140 19.66 -0.27 -1.01
CA GLU A 140 19.19 -1.66 -1.12
C GLU A 140 17.66 -1.82 -1.28
N TYR A 141 16.86 -0.80 -0.97
CA TYR A 141 15.41 -0.78 -1.09
C TYR A 141 14.90 -0.23 -2.41
N TYR A 142 15.79 0.20 -3.32
CA TYR A 142 15.42 0.86 -4.57
C TYR A 142 14.39 0.06 -5.39
N MET A 143 14.61 -1.24 -5.59
CA MET A 143 13.68 -2.06 -6.38
C MET A 143 12.34 -2.29 -5.68
N ASP A 144 12.35 -2.40 -4.34
CA ASP A 144 11.14 -2.47 -3.53
C ASP A 144 10.31 -1.17 -3.66
N ASP A 145 10.98 -0.02 -3.64
CA ASP A 145 10.34 1.31 -3.76
C ASP A 145 9.81 1.57 -5.18
N VAL A 146 10.58 1.20 -6.22
CA VAL A 146 10.10 1.22 -7.61
C VAL A 146 8.85 0.37 -7.77
N CYS A 147 8.86 -0.86 -7.25
CA CYS A 147 7.72 -1.77 -7.39
C CYS A 147 6.49 -1.28 -6.61
N LEU A 148 6.67 -0.69 -5.43
CA LEU A 148 5.59 -0.08 -4.66
C LEU A 148 4.94 1.06 -5.43
N LEU A 149 5.75 1.96 -6.02
CA LEU A 149 5.23 3.04 -6.85
C LEU A 149 4.46 2.50 -8.08
N GLN A 150 5.00 1.51 -8.78
CA GLN A 150 4.30 0.90 -9.93
C GLN A 150 2.96 0.27 -9.52
N LEU A 151 2.91 -0.46 -8.41
CA LEU A 151 1.66 -1.03 -7.90
C LEU A 151 0.61 0.08 -7.62
N LEU A 152 1.00 1.14 -6.91
CA LEU A 152 0.10 2.25 -6.57
C LEU A 152 -0.31 3.06 -7.80
N LYS A 153 0.61 3.26 -8.75
CA LYS A 153 0.37 3.91 -10.04
C LYS A 153 -0.64 3.11 -10.86
N GLY A 154 -0.43 1.80 -10.98
CA GLY A 154 -1.34 0.90 -11.69
C GLY A 154 -2.74 0.91 -11.11
N LEU A 155 -2.89 0.99 -9.78
CA LEU A 155 -4.20 1.14 -9.13
C LEU A 155 -4.90 2.43 -9.53
N CYS A 156 -4.20 3.58 -9.52
CA CYS A 156 -4.77 4.85 -9.95
C CYS A 156 -5.22 4.79 -11.42
N LEU A 157 -4.32 4.33 -12.30
CA LEU A 157 -4.57 4.22 -13.73
C LEU A 157 -5.76 3.30 -14.04
N LYS A 158 -5.87 2.16 -13.35
CA LYS A 158 -6.99 1.23 -13.46
C LYS A 158 -8.32 1.89 -13.09
N HIS A 159 -8.36 2.63 -11.98
CA HIS A 159 -9.54 3.36 -11.55
C HIS A 159 -9.90 4.55 -12.46
N LEU A 160 -8.91 5.15 -13.12
CA LEU A 160 -9.10 6.19 -14.14
C LEU A 160 -9.45 5.61 -15.53
N GLY A 161 -9.57 4.29 -15.68
CA GLY A 161 -9.88 3.64 -16.95
C GLY A 161 -8.71 3.55 -17.94
N ARG A 162 -7.50 3.92 -17.53
CA ARG A 162 -6.27 3.81 -18.34
C ARG A 162 -5.68 2.40 -18.25
N LEU A 163 -6.45 1.42 -18.73
CA LEU A 163 -6.24 0.00 -18.42
C LEU A 163 -4.91 -0.55 -18.96
N LEU A 164 -4.51 -0.18 -20.18
CA LEU A 164 -3.23 -0.63 -20.76
C LEU A 164 -2.03 -0.15 -19.92
N GLN A 165 -2.05 1.11 -19.48
CA GLN A 165 -0.98 1.66 -18.64
C GLN A 165 -0.95 0.97 -17.26
N ALA A 166 -2.12 0.67 -16.69
CA ALA A 166 -2.22 -0.06 -15.43
C ALA A 166 -1.66 -1.49 -15.55
N GLU A 167 -1.96 -2.18 -16.64
CA GLU A 167 -1.42 -3.51 -16.93
C GLU A 167 0.11 -3.51 -17.04
N LEU A 168 0.69 -2.50 -17.71
CA LEU A 168 2.15 -2.33 -17.80
C LEU A 168 2.77 -2.16 -16.41
N CYS A 169 2.18 -1.32 -15.56
CA CYS A 169 2.65 -1.11 -14.19
C CYS A 169 2.64 -2.41 -13.37
N PHE A 170 1.54 -3.17 -13.36
CA PHE A 170 1.48 -4.43 -12.62
C PHE A 170 2.44 -5.48 -13.19
N SER A 171 2.55 -5.57 -14.51
CA SER A 171 3.47 -6.49 -15.19
C SER A 171 4.92 -6.19 -14.85
N GLN A 172 5.31 -4.91 -14.76
CA GLN A 172 6.65 -4.50 -14.36
C GLN A 172 6.99 -4.99 -12.94
N VAL A 173 6.07 -4.92 -11.99
CA VAL A 173 6.28 -5.43 -10.63
C VAL A 173 6.50 -6.94 -10.64
N ILE A 174 5.66 -7.68 -11.38
CA ILE A 174 5.75 -9.14 -11.48
C ILE A 174 7.08 -9.57 -12.13
N GLN A 175 7.52 -8.88 -13.18
CA GLN A 175 8.80 -9.14 -13.84
C GLN A 175 10.00 -8.83 -12.93
N SER A 176 9.84 -7.89 -12.00
CA SER A 176 10.87 -7.48 -11.04
C SER A 176 10.88 -8.30 -9.76
N GLU A 177 10.04 -9.33 -9.64
CA GLU A 177 9.85 -10.14 -8.42
C GLU A 177 11.17 -10.63 -7.81
N LYS A 178 12.09 -11.15 -8.64
CA LYS A 178 13.39 -11.68 -8.18
C LYS A 178 14.34 -10.62 -7.63
N GLN A 179 14.05 -9.33 -7.88
CA GLN A 179 14.85 -8.20 -7.42
C GLN A 179 14.33 -7.62 -6.09
N LEU A 180 13.12 -8.00 -5.65
CA LEU A 180 12.56 -7.58 -4.36
C LEU A 180 13.33 -8.23 -3.22
N LYS A 181 13.77 -7.42 -2.25
CA LYS A 181 14.53 -7.92 -1.08
C LYS A 181 13.68 -8.02 0.17
N TYR A 182 12.79 -7.05 0.41
CA TYR A 182 12.12 -6.87 1.69
C TYR A 182 10.59 -6.95 1.57
N ASP A 183 10.04 -6.28 0.55
CA ASP A 183 8.62 -6.12 0.29
C ASP A 183 8.13 -7.13 -0.75
N THR A 184 8.46 -8.41 -0.54
CA THR A 184 8.08 -9.53 -1.44
C THR A 184 6.57 -9.70 -1.63
N TYR A 185 5.75 -9.06 -0.80
CA TYR A 185 4.30 -9.02 -0.95
C TYR A 185 3.85 -8.25 -2.22
N LEU A 186 4.69 -7.38 -2.77
CA LEU A 186 4.35 -6.56 -3.94
C LEU A 186 4.04 -7.42 -5.17
N ALA A 187 4.78 -8.50 -5.39
CA ALA A 187 4.55 -9.42 -6.51
C ALA A 187 3.17 -10.10 -6.45
N PRO A 188 2.79 -10.85 -5.39
CA PRO A 188 1.46 -11.49 -5.33
C PRO A 188 0.32 -10.47 -5.33
N TYR A 189 0.49 -9.32 -4.67
CA TYR A 189 -0.54 -8.27 -4.70
C TYR A 189 -0.69 -7.66 -6.11
N SER A 190 0.38 -7.49 -6.88
CA SER A 190 0.31 -7.01 -8.28
C SER A 190 -0.30 -8.05 -9.21
N THR A 191 0.06 -9.33 -9.06
CA THR A 191 -0.56 -10.45 -9.79
C THR A 191 -2.07 -10.50 -9.53
N TYR A 192 -2.49 -10.30 -8.28
CA TYR A 192 -3.90 -10.22 -7.93
C TYR A 192 -4.61 -9.00 -8.57
N GLU A 193 -4.00 -7.80 -8.51
CA GLU A 193 -4.60 -6.59 -9.09
C GLU A 193 -4.70 -6.65 -10.62
N LEU A 194 -3.74 -7.30 -11.28
CA LEU A 194 -3.78 -7.60 -12.70
C LEU A 194 -4.92 -8.57 -13.05
N GLY A 195 -5.13 -9.61 -12.23
CA GLY A 195 -6.31 -10.47 -12.38
C GLY A 195 -7.64 -9.72 -12.22
N LEU A 196 -7.71 -8.79 -11.27
CA LEU A 196 -8.88 -7.90 -11.13
C LEU A 196 -9.04 -6.93 -12.32
N LEU A 197 -7.95 -6.50 -12.94
CA LEU A 197 -8.00 -5.66 -14.15
C LEU A 197 -8.56 -6.44 -15.34
N TYR A 198 -8.14 -7.70 -15.56
CA TYR A 198 -8.74 -8.55 -16.58
C TYR A 198 -10.22 -8.85 -16.30
N LYS A 199 -10.59 -8.99 -15.02
CA LYS A 199 -12.00 -9.11 -14.63
C LYS A 199 -12.81 -7.89 -15.09
N GLN A 200 -12.27 -6.67 -14.92
CA GLN A 200 -12.91 -5.43 -15.36
C GLN A 200 -13.05 -5.34 -16.90
N GLN A 201 -12.13 -5.98 -17.64
CA GLN A 201 -12.18 -6.09 -19.10
C GLN A 201 -13.09 -7.23 -19.60
N ASN A 202 -13.82 -7.92 -18.70
CA ASN A 202 -14.60 -9.13 -19.00
C ASN A 202 -13.79 -10.34 -19.49
N GLU A 203 -12.46 -10.33 -19.30
CA GLU A 203 -11.59 -11.47 -19.59
C GLU A 203 -11.54 -12.46 -18.40
N ARG A 204 -12.69 -13.10 -18.14
CA ARG A 204 -12.90 -13.94 -16.93
C ARG A 204 -11.87 -15.06 -16.78
N GLU A 205 -11.52 -15.76 -17.85
CA GLU A 205 -10.57 -16.87 -17.77
C GLU A 205 -9.17 -16.39 -17.38
N LYS A 206 -8.66 -15.33 -18.02
CA LYS A 206 -7.39 -14.71 -17.62
C LYS A 206 -7.45 -14.22 -16.18
N ALA A 207 -8.54 -13.55 -15.79
CA ALA A 207 -8.73 -13.06 -14.44
C ALA A 207 -8.59 -14.16 -13.38
N VAL A 208 -9.29 -15.29 -13.57
CA VAL A 208 -9.20 -16.46 -12.67
C VAL A 208 -7.78 -17.01 -12.62
N ARG A 209 -7.12 -17.20 -13.76
CA ARG A 209 -5.74 -17.70 -13.83
C ARG A 209 -4.78 -16.83 -13.00
N PHE A 210 -4.80 -15.51 -13.19
CA PHE A 210 -3.93 -14.60 -12.43
C PHE A 210 -4.26 -14.60 -10.93
N ILE A 211 -5.54 -14.60 -10.56
CA ILE A 211 -5.97 -14.62 -9.15
C ILE A 211 -5.56 -15.94 -8.46
N GLU A 212 -5.61 -17.07 -9.16
CA GLU A 212 -5.13 -18.35 -8.64
C GLU A 212 -3.61 -18.41 -8.57
N THR A 213 -2.89 -17.86 -9.56
CA THR A 213 -1.42 -17.72 -9.52
C THR A 213 -0.99 -16.93 -8.27
N ALA A 214 -1.65 -15.81 -7.98
CA ALA A 214 -1.38 -15.00 -6.78
C ALA A 214 -1.55 -15.78 -5.46
N LYS A 215 -2.42 -16.80 -5.45
CA LYS A 215 -2.67 -17.67 -4.29
C LYS A 215 -1.67 -18.81 -4.16
N ASN A 216 -1.35 -19.46 -5.28
CA ASN A 216 -0.68 -20.77 -5.27
C ASN A 216 0.84 -20.67 -5.41
N ASN A 217 1.34 -19.61 -6.05
CA ASN A 217 2.76 -19.49 -6.41
C ASN A 217 3.58 -18.64 -5.42
N TYR A 218 2.93 -18.05 -4.42
CA TYR A 218 3.55 -17.17 -3.44
C TYR A 218 3.26 -17.63 -2.01
N LYS A 219 4.24 -17.55 -1.11
CA LYS A 219 4.11 -17.96 0.30
C LYS A 219 4.95 -17.07 1.22
N GLU A 220 4.59 -17.03 2.50
CA GLU A 220 5.39 -16.44 3.60
C GLU A 220 5.66 -14.93 3.48
N TYR A 221 4.87 -14.23 2.68
CA TYR A 221 4.99 -12.78 2.48
C TYR A 221 4.14 -11.98 3.47
N SER A 222 4.42 -10.68 3.57
CA SER A 222 3.62 -9.74 4.37
C SER A 222 2.16 -9.75 3.96
N MET A 223 1.25 -9.80 4.93
CA MET A 223 -0.20 -9.65 4.68
C MET A 223 -0.80 -10.73 3.76
N GLU A 224 -0.21 -11.93 3.73
CA GLU A 224 -0.71 -13.08 2.96
C GLU A 224 -2.16 -13.45 3.28
N SER A 225 -2.52 -13.62 4.55
CA SER A 225 -3.90 -13.96 4.93
C SER A 225 -4.93 -12.93 4.46
N ARG A 226 -4.53 -11.65 4.40
CA ARG A 226 -5.37 -10.59 3.87
C ARG A 226 -5.55 -10.71 2.36
N LEU A 227 -4.48 -11.01 1.62
CA LEU A 227 -4.60 -11.25 0.18
C LEU A 227 -5.48 -12.47 -0.10
N HIS A 228 -5.30 -13.56 0.65
CA HIS A 228 -6.14 -14.77 0.51
C HIS A 228 -7.63 -14.48 0.73
N PHE A 229 -7.97 -13.63 1.70
CA PHE A 229 -9.35 -13.18 1.90
C PHE A 229 -9.88 -12.41 0.67
N ARG A 230 -9.08 -11.49 0.12
CA ARG A 230 -9.42 -10.73 -1.10
C ARG A 230 -9.56 -11.63 -2.33
N ILE A 231 -8.69 -12.63 -2.46
CA ILE A 231 -8.75 -13.66 -3.51
C ILE A 231 -10.04 -14.47 -3.41
N HIS A 232 -10.38 -14.96 -2.21
CA HIS A 232 -11.62 -15.70 -2.00
C HIS A 232 -12.85 -14.86 -2.37
N ALA A 233 -12.92 -13.60 -1.92
CA ALA A 233 -14.01 -12.69 -2.26
C ALA A 233 -14.11 -12.46 -3.79
N ALA A 234 -12.98 -12.27 -4.46
CA ALA A 234 -12.93 -12.08 -5.91
C ALA A 234 -13.39 -13.33 -6.67
N LEU A 235 -12.88 -14.52 -6.34
CA LEU A 235 -13.28 -15.78 -6.97
C LEU A 235 -14.75 -16.09 -6.76
N SER A 236 -15.27 -15.89 -5.53
CA SER A 236 -16.70 -16.08 -5.24
C SER A 236 -17.58 -15.15 -6.07
N SER A 237 -17.20 -13.87 -6.20
CA SER A 237 -17.93 -12.92 -7.04
C SER A 237 -17.92 -13.28 -8.54
N MET A 238 -16.94 -14.07 -8.99
CA MET A 238 -16.88 -14.54 -10.37
C MET A 238 -17.62 -15.86 -10.56
N LYS A 239 -17.89 -16.65 -9.50
CA LYS A 239 -18.70 -17.88 -9.59
C LYS A 239 -20.20 -17.58 -9.66
N VAL A 240 -20.64 -16.48 -9.05
CA VAL A 240 -22.01 -15.99 -9.13
C VAL A 240 -22.22 -15.36 -10.51
N THR A 241 -22.73 -16.15 -11.45
CA THR A 241 -23.29 -15.64 -12.71
C THR A 241 -24.75 -15.23 -12.39
N PRO A 242 -25.25 -14.03 -12.77
CA PRO A 242 -26.67 -13.76 -12.66
C PRO A 242 -27.42 -14.83 -13.47
N ALA A 243 -28.42 -15.48 -12.86
CA ALA A 243 -29.36 -16.27 -13.63
C ALA A 243 -29.95 -15.34 -14.70
N ALA A 244 -29.94 -15.79 -15.96
CA ALA A 244 -30.74 -15.14 -17.00
C ALA A 244 -32.19 -15.19 -16.51
N THR A 245 -32.74 -14.04 -16.13
CA THR A 245 -34.18 -13.93 -15.86
C THR A 245 -34.91 -14.24 -17.17
N PRO A 246 -35.88 -15.17 -17.16
CA PRO A 246 -36.67 -15.51 -18.34
C PRO A 246 -37.53 -14.34 -18.83
#